data_AF-A0A382CJZ2-F1
#
_entry.id   AF-A0A382CJZ2-F1
#
_cell.length_a   1.000
_cell.length_b   1.000
_cell.length_c   1.000
_cell.angle_alpha   90.00
_cell.angle_beta   90.00
_cell.angle_gamma   90.00
#
_symmetry.space_group_name_H-M   'P 1'
#
loop_
_entity.id
_entity.type
_entity.pdbx_description
1 polymer ?
#
loop_
_entity_poly.entity_id
_entity_poly.type
_entity_poly.pdbx_seq_one_letter_code
_entity_poly.pdbx_strand_id
1 'polypeptide(L)'
;VDLTPHEKKILELIRKYPKVITDPAIRREIAEKNNLSEKTLRNRIADFKKYGLLGTDKKIVSEKSPKPLITKSDEINLVAVWYTLIQRKWFIFKITGLFTTIGIIYSVLATPYYKSTISLYPAGEISESSSILGGNFKGVAESFGFGGLGSAPTYNIPDIINSRRLKKDIVLKLWINSLYPNGSNLIKYWVIDKPTWFAPRK
;
A
#
# COMPACT_ATOMS: atom_id res chain seq x y z
N VAL A 1 46.75 7.31 27.81
CA VAL A 1 47.11 6.95 29.19
C VAL A 1 48.62 6.81 29.21
N ASP A 2 49.29 7.69 29.93
CA ASP A 2 50.75 7.63 30.02
C ASP A 2 51.14 6.62 31.09
N LEU A 3 51.65 5.47 30.65
CA LEU A 3 52.09 4.39 31.52
C LEU A 3 53.50 4.69 32.04
N THR A 4 53.70 4.47 33.34
CA THR A 4 55.04 4.52 33.94
C THR A 4 55.97 3.47 33.30
N PRO A 5 57.31 3.64 33.34
CA PRO A 5 58.24 2.66 32.79
C PRO A 5 58.04 1.23 33.34
N HIS A 6 57.65 1.14 34.62
CA HIS A 6 57.34 -0.13 35.27
C HIS A 6 56.05 -0.77 34.75
N GLU A 7 55.00 0.02 34.51
CA GLU A 7 53.74 -0.48 33.94
C GLU A 7 53.90 -0.92 32.48
N LYS A 8 54.74 -0.23 31.69
CA LYS A 8 55.08 -0.67 30.33
C LYS A 8 55.72 -2.05 30.34
N LYS A 9 56.67 -2.30 31.25
CA LYS A 9 57.33 -3.60 31.42
C LYS A 9 56.34 -4.71 31.82
N ILE A 10 55.39 -4.43 32.70
CA ILE A 10 54.34 -5.40 33.08
C ILE A 10 53.39 -5.66 31.91
N LEU A 11 53.04 -4.64 31.14
CA LEU A 11 52.20 -4.80 29.95
C LEU A 11 52.87 -5.68 28.89
N GLU A 12 54.17 -5.50 28.66
CA GLU A 12 54.97 -6.37 27.79
C GLU A 12 55.04 -7.82 28.31
N LEU A 13 55.20 -8.00 29.63
CA LEU A 13 55.19 -9.32 30.26
C LEU A 13 53.85 -10.05 30.02
N ILE A 14 52.72 -9.34 30.18
CA ILE A 14 51.38 -9.89 29.94
C ILE A 14 51.16 -10.21 28.46
N ARG A 15 51.70 -9.39 27.53
CA ARG A 15 51.68 -9.68 26.09
C ARG A 15 52.47 -10.93 25.73
N LYS A 16 53.62 -11.15 26.38
CA LYS A 16 54.46 -12.35 26.19
C LYS A 16 53.78 -13.62 26.70
N TYR A 17 52.99 -13.52 27.76
CA TYR A 17 52.31 -14.65 28.39
C TYR A 17 50.80 -14.40 28.58
N PRO A 18 49.97 -14.46 27.52
CA PRO A 18 48.55 -14.09 27.59
C PRO A 18 47.72 -14.95 28.55
N LYS A 19 48.18 -16.18 28.84
CA LYS A 19 47.51 -17.13 29.75
C LYS A 19 47.43 -16.65 31.21
N VAL A 20 48.26 -15.68 31.62
CA VAL A 20 48.20 -15.09 32.98
C VAL A 20 46.88 -14.35 33.26
N ILE A 21 46.15 -13.94 32.21
CA ILE A 21 44.88 -13.24 32.35
C ILE A 21 43.80 -14.20 32.88
N THR A 22 43.77 -15.42 32.37
CA THR A 22 42.72 -16.42 32.67
C THR A 22 43.11 -17.40 33.76
N ASP A 23 44.39 -17.78 33.85
CA ASP A 23 44.85 -18.85 34.74
C ASP A 23 45.62 -18.32 35.97
N PRO A 24 45.13 -18.54 37.20
CA PRO A 24 45.79 -18.06 38.42
C PRO A 24 47.08 -18.82 38.76
N ALA A 25 47.23 -20.10 38.37
CA ALA A 25 48.44 -20.87 38.65
C ALA A 25 49.61 -20.37 37.81
N ILE A 26 49.36 -20.19 36.50
CA ILE A 26 50.33 -19.62 35.55
C ILE A 26 50.67 -18.16 35.92
N ARG A 27 49.69 -17.39 36.42
CA ARG A 27 49.92 -16.03 36.90
C ARG A 27 50.87 -15.98 38.09
N ARG A 28 50.75 -16.92 39.05
CA ARG A 28 51.65 -17.00 40.22
C ARG A 28 53.07 -17.35 39.80
N GLU A 29 53.25 -18.35 38.94
CA GLU A 29 54.56 -18.77 38.44
C GLU A 29 55.30 -17.64 37.71
N ILE A 30 54.59 -16.91 36.85
CA ILE A 30 55.17 -15.81 36.08
C ILE A 30 55.46 -14.59 36.95
N ALA A 31 54.63 -14.33 37.97
CA ALA A 31 54.89 -13.26 38.93
C ALA A 31 56.19 -13.53 39.71
N GLU A 32 56.35 -14.74 40.25
CA GLU A 32 57.56 -15.15 40.99
C GLU A 32 58.83 -15.08 40.13
N LYS A 33 58.77 -15.57 38.89
CA LYS A 33 59.88 -15.48 37.92
C LYS A 33 60.31 -14.05 37.58
N ASN A 34 59.45 -13.06 37.80
CA ASN A 34 59.71 -11.65 37.51
C ASN A 34 59.83 -10.79 38.78
N ASN A 35 60.05 -11.40 39.95
CA ASN A 35 60.17 -10.72 41.24
C ASN A 35 58.93 -9.86 41.60
N LEU A 36 57.73 -10.33 41.22
CA LEU A 36 56.45 -9.69 41.49
C LEU A 36 55.55 -10.62 42.32
N SER A 37 54.62 -10.04 43.10
CA SER A 37 53.57 -10.85 43.75
C SER A 37 52.42 -11.14 42.77
N GLU A 38 51.74 -12.27 42.92
CA GLU A 38 50.52 -12.58 42.15
C GLU A 38 49.48 -11.45 42.26
N LYS A 39 49.32 -10.90 43.47
CA LYS A 39 48.41 -9.78 43.76
C LYS A 39 48.78 -8.55 42.94
N THR A 40 50.07 -8.24 42.82
CA THR A 40 50.57 -7.11 42.01
C THR A 40 50.23 -7.33 40.54
N LEU A 41 50.51 -8.52 39.99
CA LEU A 41 50.25 -8.83 38.60
C LEU A 41 48.74 -8.83 38.29
N ARG A 42 47.91 -9.37 39.19
CA ARG A 42 46.44 -9.36 39.09
C ARG A 42 45.87 -7.94 39.11
N ASN A 43 46.34 -7.08 40.02
CA ASN A 43 45.88 -5.69 40.09
C ASN A 43 46.23 -4.93 38.80
N ARG A 44 47.45 -5.12 38.28
CA ARG A 44 47.85 -4.51 37.00
C ARG A 44 47.05 -5.03 35.81
N ILE A 45 46.70 -6.31 35.79
CA ILE A 45 45.77 -6.86 34.79
C ILE A 45 44.40 -6.17 34.88
N ALA A 46 43.88 -5.93 36.09
CA ALA A 46 42.63 -5.21 36.27
C ALA A 46 42.72 -3.75 35.80
N ASP A 47 43.81 -3.05 36.13
CA ASP A 47 44.09 -1.67 35.67
C ASP A 47 44.15 -1.62 34.14
N PHE A 48 44.92 -2.52 33.52
CA PHE A 48 45.05 -2.56 32.05
C PHE A 48 43.77 -2.99 31.34
N LYS A 49 42.91 -3.78 31.99
CA LYS A 49 41.56 -4.07 31.50
C LYS A 49 40.68 -2.82 31.56
N LYS A 50 40.75 -2.05 32.65
CA LYS A 50 40.03 -0.76 32.80
C LYS A 50 40.50 0.28 31.78
N TYR A 51 41.78 0.27 31.42
CA TYR A 51 42.36 1.16 30.41
C TYR A 51 42.19 0.68 28.96
N GLY A 52 41.58 -0.49 28.73
CA GLY A 52 41.41 -1.03 27.38
C GLY A 52 42.72 -1.47 26.70
N LEU A 53 43.78 -1.72 27.48
CA LEU A 53 45.12 -2.07 26.97
C LEU A 53 45.32 -3.58 26.79
N LEU A 54 44.48 -4.40 27.43
CA LEU A 54 44.44 -5.84 27.25
C LEU A 54 43.30 -6.17 26.28
N GLY A 55 43.66 -6.52 25.05
CA GLY A 55 42.74 -6.86 23.96
C GLY A 55 41.96 -8.17 24.16
N THR A 56 41.29 -8.32 25.30
CA THR A 56 40.43 -9.45 25.64
C THR A 56 38.95 -9.15 25.39
N ASP A 57 38.69 -8.21 24.48
CA ASP A 57 37.35 -7.80 24.08
C ASP A 57 37.16 -8.05 22.57
N LYS A 58 37.58 -9.22 22.07
CA LYS A 58 37.07 -9.76 20.80
C LYS A 58 35.63 -10.27 20.94
N LYS A 59 34.78 -9.55 21.69
CA LYS A 59 33.32 -9.66 21.64
C LYS A 59 32.71 -8.27 21.56
N ILE A 60 32.31 -7.94 20.33
CA ILE A 60 31.13 -7.12 20.04
C ILE A 60 31.21 -5.66 20.52
N VAL A 61 32.32 -4.99 20.22
CA VAL A 61 32.19 -3.60 19.77
C VAL A 61 32.30 -3.65 18.26
N SER A 62 31.24 -4.15 17.62
CA SER A 62 30.90 -3.59 16.32
C SER A 62 30.63 -2.13 16.63
N GLU A 63 31.61 -1.27 16.38
CA GLU A 63 31.33 0.14 16.18
C GLU A 63 30.14 0.19 15.22
N LYS A 64 28.99 0.59 15.74
CA LYS A 64 27.87 1.08 14.97
C LYS A 64 28.28 2.45 14.41
N SER A 65 29.41 2.53 13.71
CA SER A 65 29.62 3.62 12.79
C SER A 65 28.73 3.28 11.59
N PRO A 66 27.68 4.08 11.30
CA PRO A 66 26.93 3.88 10.08
C PRO A 66 27.94 3.95 8.93
N LYS A 67 27.99 2.89 8.11
CA LYS A 67 28.80 2.91 6.88
C LYS A 67 28.44 4.20 6.13
N PRO A 68 29.41 5.06 5.81
CA PRO A 68 29.11 6.32 5.16
C PRO A 68 28.41 6.05 3.84
N LEU A 69 27.37 6.83 3.55
CA LEU A 69 26.59 6.70 2.32
C LEU A 69 27.44 7.00 1.07
N ILE A 70 28.50 7.80 1.25
CA ILE A 70 29.42 8.24 0.22
C ILE A 70 30.84 7.75 0.60
N THR A 71 31.51 7.08 -0.34
CA THR A 71 32.90 6.62 -0.22
C THR A 71 33.86 7.80 -0.42
N LYS A 72 35.13 7.66 -0.01
CA LYS A 72 36.17 8.69 -0.23
C LYS A 72 36.39 9.09 -1.70
N SER A 73 35.95 8.24 -2.65
CA SER A 73 35.94 8.49 -4.09
C SER A 73 34.65 9.18 -4.59
N ASP A 74 33.82 9.70 -3.68
CA ASP A 74 32.50 10.30 -3.97
C ASP A 74 31.48 9.30 -4.58
N GLU A 75 31.73 7.99 -4.40
CA GLU A 75 30.85 6.93 -4.89
C GLU A 75 29.78 6.54 -3.87
N ILE A 76 28.56 6.27 -4.36
CA ILE A 76 27.44 5.81 -3.54
C ILE A 76 27.68 4.37 -3.07
N ASN A 77 27.67 4.17 -1.75
CA ASN A 77 27.76 2.85 -1.17
C ASN A 77 26.38 2.15 -1.12
N LEU A 78 26.07 1.37 -2.16
CA LEU A 78 24.81 0.62 -2.30
C LEU A 78 24.49 -0.27 -1.09
N VAL A 79 25.50 -0.89 -0.48
CA VAL A 79 25.34 -1.75 0.69
C VAL A 79 24.92 -0.95 1.93
N ALA A 80 25.47 0.26 2.10
CA ALA A 80 25.08 1.17 3.17
C ALA A 80 23.65 1.70 3.00
N VAL A 81 23.23 1.99 1.76
CA VAL A 81 21.86 2.38 1.43
C VAL A 81 20.89 1.24 1.77
N TRP A 82 21.20 0.02 1.35
CA TRP A 82 20.37 -1.17 1.63
C TRP A 82 20.19 -1.41 3.13
N TYR A 83 21.28 -1.33 3.90
CA TYR A 83 21.22 -1.46 5.35
C TYR A 83 20.35 -0.36 5.98
N THR A 84 20.48 0.88 5.51
CA THR A 84 19.68 2.01 6.00
C THR A 84 18.18 1.81 5.76
N LEU A 85 17.80 1.27 4.61
CA LEU A 85 16.41 0.93 4.29
C LEU A 85 15.86 -0.16 5.23
N ILE A 86 16.62 -1.24 5.45
CA ILE A 86 16.22 -2.33 6.33
C ILE A 86 16.08 -1.88 7.79
N GLN A 87 16.95 -0.98 8.26
CA GLN A 87 16.85 -0.42 9.61
C GLN A 87 15.56 0.38 9.81
N ARG A 88 15.06 1.07 8.76
CA ARG A 88 13.83 1.89 8.82
C ARG A 88 12.60 1.21 8.20
N LYS A 89 12.65 -0.10 7.90
CA LYS A 89 11.56 -0.82 7.23
C LYS A 89 10.18 -0.67 7.89
N TRP A 90 10.14 -0.61 9.21
CA TRP A 90 8.89 -0.43 9.97
C TRP A 90 8.28 0.96 9.82
N PHE A 91 9.13 1.99 9.69
CA PHE A 91 8.66 3.35 9.43
C PHE A 91 8.06 3.47 8.03
N ILE A 92 8.76 2.91 7.03
CA ILE A 92 8.28 2.83 5.65
C ILE A 92 6.95 2.09 5.61
N PHE A 93 6.87 0.91 6.23
CA PHE A 93 5.66 0.09 6.25
C PHE A 93 4.46 0.81 6.91
N LYS A 94 4.69 1.57 7.99
CA LYS A 94 3.62 2.36 8.64
C LYS A 94 3.07 3.45 7.72
N ILE A 95 3.94 4.20 7.03
CA ILE A 95 3.53 5.26 6.11
C ILE A 95 2.79 4.67 4.91
N THR A 96 3.38 3.67 4.26
CA THR A 96 2.76 3.01 3.12
C THR A 96 1.41 2.42 3.52
N GLY A 97 1.34 1.72 4.64
CA GLY A 97 0.11 1.16 5.18
C GLY A 97 -0.97 2.22 5.43
N LEU A 98 -0.62 3.38 5.97
CA LEU A 98 -1.55 4.49 6.19
C LEU A 98 -2.17 4.96 4.86
N PHE A 99 -1.35 5.26 3.86
CA PHE A 99 -1.84 5.71 2.55
C PHE A 99 -2.66 4.62 1.83
N THR A 100 -2.22 3.36 1.90
CA THR A 100 -2.97 2.24 1.33
C THR A 100 -4.34 2.10 2.00
N THR A 101 -4.41 2.23 3.33
CA THR A 101 -5.67 2.14 4.08
C THR A 101 -6.61 3.29 3.70
N ILE A 102 -6.10 4.52 3.60
CA ILE A 102 -6.88 5.68 3.13
C ILE A 102 -7.41 5.43 1.71
N GLY A 103 -6.58 4.90 0.81
CA GLY A 103 -6.98 4.56 -0.55
C GLY A 103 -8.09 3.50 -0.62
N ILE A 104 -8.00 2.46 0.22
CA ILE A 104 -9.05 1.42 0.33
C ILE A 104 -10.37 2.02 0.83
N ILE A 105 -10.31 2.82 1.91
CA ILE A 105 -11.50 3.50 2.45
C ILE A 105 -12.14 4.35 1.36
N TYR A 106 -11.34 5.18 0.69
CA TYR A 106 -11.83 6.02 -0.41
C TYR A 106 -12.46 5.17 -1.53
N SER A 107 -11.82 4.09 -1.95
CA SER A 107 -12.34 3.22 -3.01
C SER A 107 -13.69 2.59 -2.68
N VAL A 108 -14.00 2.34 -1.41
CA VAL A 108 -15.30 1.78 -0.98
C VAL A 108 -16.37 2.87 -0.91
N LEU A 109 -16.01 4.08 -0.46
CA LEU A 109 -16.95 5.20 -0.36
C LEU A 109 -17.20 5.90 -1.70
N ALA A 110 -16.24 5.83 -2.62
CA ALA A 110 -16.37 6.44 -3.94
C ALA A 110 -17.56 5.80 -4.66
N THR A 111 -18.59 6.61 -4.92
CA THR A 111 -19.71 6.19 -5.76
C THR A 111 -19.18 6.08 -7.18
N PRO A 112 -19.18 4.89 -7.81
CA PRO A 112 -18.71 4.77 -9.18
C PRO A 112 -19.66 5.57 -10.07
N TYR A 113 -19.14 6.65 -10.66
CA TYR A 113 -19.89 7.48 -11.58
C TYR A 113 -19.94 6.77 -12.94
N TYR A 114 -20.82 5.79 -13.07
CA TYR A 114 -21.08 5.10 -14.33
C TYR A 114 -21.91 6.03 -15.24
N LYS A 115 -21.23 6.93 -15.95
CA LYS A 115 -21.85 7.74 -17.00
C LYS A 115 -21.94 6.91 -18.28
N SER A 116 -23.15 6.47 -18.62
CA SER A 116 -23.43 5.90 -19.94
C SER A 116 -23.99 6.99 -20.85
N THR A 117 -23.26 7.33 -21.90
CA THR A 117 -23.76 8.19 -22.98
C THR A 117 -24.26 7.30 -24.11
N ILE A 118 -25.47 7.54 -24.59
CA ILE A 118 -26.01 6.90 -25.80
C ILE A 118 -26.12 7.95 -26.90
N SER A 119 -25.66 7.60 -28.10
CA SER A 119 -25.91 8.41 -29.30
C SER A 119 -27.24 7.99 -29.90
N LEU A 120 -28.17 8.94 -30.00
CA LEU A 120 -29.47 8.72 -30.62
C LEU A 120 -29.45 9.32 -32.02
N TYR A 121 -29.79 8.50 -33.01
CA TYR A 121 -30.00 8.97 -34.37
C TYR A 121 -31.48 9.21 -34.60
N PRO A 122 -31.85 10.33 -35.26
CA PRO A 122 -33.22 10.52 -35.69
C PRO A 122 -33.59 9.40 -36.66
N ALA A 123 -34.58 8.61 -36.30
CA ALA A 123 -35.24 7.73 -37.23
C ALA A 123 -36.19 8.61 -38.01
N GLY A 124 -35.88 8.90 -39.26
CA GLY A 124 -36.71 9.77 -40.10
C GLY A 124 -38.18 9.36 -40.08
N GLU A 125 -39.05 10.29 -40.46
CA GLU A 125 -40.50 10.06 -40.49
C GLU A 125 -40.80 8.76 -41.26
N ILE A 126 -41.49 7.82 -40.59
CA ILE A 126 -42.06 6.63 -41.24
C ILE A 126 -43.32 7.11 -41.97
N SER A 127 -43.12 7.83 -43.07
CA SER A 127 -44.20 8.21 -43.97
C SER A 127 -44.63 6.95 -44.73
N GLU A 128 -45.94 6.66 -44.76
CA GLU A 128 -46.54 5.52 -45.49
C GLU A 128 -46.24 5.53 -47.00
N SER A 129 -45.65 6.61 -47.51
CA SER A 129 -45.16 6.74 -48.88
C SER A 129 -43.81 6.04 -49.04
N SER A 130 -43.84 4.92 -49.74
CA SER A 130 -42.75 4.04 -50.19
C SER A 130 -41.60 4.73 -50.95
N SER A 131 -40.77 5.52 -50.25
CA SER A 131 -39.45 5.92 -50.74
C SER A 131 -38.41 5.73 -49.65
N ILE A 132 -37.79 4.55 -49.68
CA ILE A 132 -36.71 4.08 -48.78
C ILE A 132 -35.52 5.06 -48.78
N LEU A 133 -35.39 5.89 -49.83
CA LEU A 133 -34.30 6.86 -50.01
C LEU A 133 -34.61 8.25 -49.43
N GLY A 134 -35.88 8.62 -49.19
CA GLY A 134 -36.23 9.97 -48.72
C GLY A 134 -36.16 10.15 -47.20
N GLY A 135 -36.71 9.20 -46.44
CA GLY A 135 -36.82 9.31 -44.98
C GLY A 135 -35.49 9.08 -44.24
N ASN A 136 -34.69 8.13 -44.70
CA ASN A 136 -33.43 7.77 -44.02
C ASN A 136 -32.32 8.84 -44.21
N PHE A 137 -32.24 9.47 -45.39
CA PHE A 137 -31.25 10.51 -45.66
C PHE A 137 -31.58 11.84 -44.95
N LYS A 138 -32.87 12.17 -44.82
CA LYS A 138 -33.32 13.34 -44.03
C LYS A 138 -32.85 13.24 -42.58
N GLY A 139 -33.03 12.08 -41.94
CA GLY A 139 -32.56 11.86 -40.56
C GLY A 139 -31.03 12.00 -40.41
N VAL A 140 -30.26 11.44 -41.34
CA VAL A 140 -28.79 11.59 -41.31
C VAL A 140 -28.39 13.06 -41.51
N ALA A 141 -28.96 13.77 -42.47
CA ALA A 141 -28.67 15.19 -42.71
C ALA A 141 -29.01 16.07 -41.49
N GLU A 142 -30.15 15.84 -40.83
CA GLU A 142 -30.54 16.51 -39.58
C GLU A 142 -29.54 16.24 -38.45
N SER A 143 -29.02 15.01 -38.33
CA SER A 143 -28.00 14.68 -37.31
C SER A 143 -26.67 15.44 -37.50
N PHE A 144 -26.40 15.93 -38.71
CA PHE A 144 -25.26 16.78 -39.05
C PHE A 144 -25.60 18.28 -39.09
N GLY A 145 -26.80 18.68 -38.64
CA GLY A 145 -27.23 20.08 -38.59
C GLY A 145 -27.75 20.64 -39.93
N PHE A 146 -27.90 19.78 -40.94
CA PHE A 146 -28.41 20.14 -42.26
C PHE A 146 -29.91 19.80 -42.34
N GLY A 147 -30.78 20.66 -41.78
CA GLY A 147 -32.24 20.39 -41.84
C GLY A 147 -33.16 21.14 -40.87
N GLY A 148 -32.75 22.24 -40.26
CA GLY A 148 -33.48 22.92 -39.17
C GLY A 148 -34.80 23.64 -39.51
N LEU A 149 -35.42 23.38 -40.66
CA LEU A 149 -36.71 23.96 -41.07
C LEU A 149 -37.88 22.95 -40.98
N GLY A 150 -37.63 21.73 -40.51
CA GLY A 150 -38.61 20.64 -40.40
C GLY A 150 -39.12 20.38 -38.98
N SER A 151 -40.05 19.44 -38.87
CA SER A 151 -40.59 18.89 -37.60
C SER A 151 -39.47 18.42 -36.66
N ALA A 152 -39.74 18.40 -35.35
CA ALA A 152 -38.79 17.87 -34.37
C ALA A 152 -38.37 16.43 -34.72
N PRO A 153 -37.08 16.07 -34.58
CA PRO A 153 -36.58 14.76 -34.95
C PRO A 153 -37.29 13.65 -34.17
N THR A 154 -37.78 12.64 -34.89
CA THR A 154 -38.34 11.43 -34.30
C THR A 154 -37.23 10.44 -33.97
N TYR A 155 -37.22 9.87 -32.77
CA TYR A 155 -36.21 8.89 -32.36
C TYR A 155 -36.82 7.50 -32.26
N ASN A 156 -36.21 6.51 -32.93
CA ASN A 156 -36.57 5.11 -32.76
C ASN A 156 -35.66 4.48 -31.71
N ILE A 157 -36.20 4.27 -30.50
CA ILE A 157 -35.41 3.81 -29.35
C ILE A 157 -36.04 2.56 -28.71
N PRO A 158 -36.25 1.48 -29.49
CA PRO A 158 -36.99 0.31 -29.01
C PRO A 158 -36.22 -0.39 -27.89
N ASP A 159 -34.88 -0.33 -27.91
CA ASP A 159 -34.03 -0.99 -26.92
C ASP A 159 -34.10 -0.33 -25.55
N ILE A 160 -34.23 1.01 -25.50
CA ILE A 160 -34.45 1.73 -24.23
C ILE A 160 -35.85 1.43 -23.70
N ILE A 161 -36.88 1.52 -24.55
CA ILE A 161 -38.27 1.24 -24.16
C ILE A 161 -38.42 -0.22 -23.70
N ASN A 162 -37.73 -1.15 -24.35
CA ASN A 162 -37.76 -2.57 -24.02
C ASN A 162 -36.84 -2.97 -22.87
N SER A 163 -36.03 -2.04 -22.34
CA SER A 163 -35.11 -2.29 -21.24
C SER A 163 -35.83 -2.88 -20.03
N ARG A 164 -35.34 -4.03 -19.56
CA ARG A 164 -35.83 -4.68 -18.34
C ARG A 164 -35.69 -3.75 -17.13
N ARG A 165 -34.62 -2.96 -17.06
CA ARG A 165 -34.37 -2.02 -15.97
C ARG A 165 -35.43 -0.92 -15.95
N LEU A 166 -35.67 -0.28 -17.10
CA LEU A 166 -36.70 0.75 -17.22
C LEU A 166 -38.08 0.20 -16.87
N LYS A 167 -38.46 -0.96 -17.43
CA LYS A 167 -39.74 -1.62 -17.13
C LYS A 167 -39.89 -1.92 -15.64
N LYS A 168 -38.85 -2.49 -15.02
CA LYS A 168 -38.84 -2.78 -13.57
C LYS A 168 -38.97 -1.50 -12.73
N ASP A 169 -38.21 -0.47 -13.06
CA ASP A 169 -38.24 0.81 -12.34
C ASP A 169 -39.62 1.47 -12.47
N ILE A 170 -40.24 1.48 -13.65
CA ILE A 170 -41.60 1.99 -13.87
C ILE A 170 -42.63 1.22 -13.03
N VAL A 171 -42.55 -0.12 -13.03
CA VAL A 171 -43.48 -0.99 -12.33
C VAL A 171 -43.38 -0.83 -10.81
N LEU A 172 -42.16 -0.69 -10.28
CA LEU A 172 -41.89 -0.59 -8.84
C LEU A 172 -41.95 0.85 -8.30
N LYS A 173 -41.88 1.86 -9.17
CA LYS A 173 -42.01 3.27 -8.78
C LYS A 173 -43.34 3.49 -8.05
N LEU A 174 -43.29 4.33 -7.02
CA LEU A 174 -44.49 4.76 -6.31
C LEU A 174 -45.17 5.88 -7.12
N TRP A 175 -46.38 5.60 -7.57
CA TRP A 175 -47.23 6.53 -8.30
C TRP A 175 -48.33 7.04 -7.36
N ILE A 176 -48.42 8.37 -7.22
CA ILE A 176 -49.47 9.03 -6.45
C ILE A 176 -50.71 9.12 -7.35
N ASN A 177 -51.84 8.69 -6.84
CA ASN A 177 -53.12 8.80 -7.53
C ASN A 177 -54.25 9.02 -6.53
N SER A 178 -55.47 9.25 -7.02
CA SER A 178 -56.64 9.52 -6.18
C SER A 178 -56.98 8.39 -5.20
N LEU A 179 -56.67 7.14 -5.54
CA LEU A 179 -56.92 5.96 -4.70
C LEU A 179 -55.80 5.74 -3.66
N TYR A 180 -54.58 6.21 -3.95
CA TYR A 180 -53.40 6.03 -3.12
C TYR A 180 -52.62 7.36 -2.99
N PRO A 181 -53.04 8.25 -2.07
CA PRO A 181 -52.40 9.55 -1.86
C PRO A 181 -50.95 9.43 -1.35
N ASN A 182 -50.62 8.33 -0.66
CA ASN A 182 -49.27 8.04 -0.17
C ASN A 182 -48.39 7.31 -1.21
N GLY A 183 -48.91 7.11 -2.43
CA GLY A 183 -48.23 6.39 -3.50
C GLY A 183 -48.49 4.88 -3.48
N SER A 184 -48.65 4.29 -4.67
CA SER A 184 -48.72 2.84 -4.87
C SER A 184 -47.90 2.43 -6.09
N ASN A 185 -47.26 1.27 -6.04
CA ASN A 185 -46.62 0.70 -7.22
C ASN A 185 -47.67 0.05 -8.13
N LEU A 186 -47.31 -0.20 -9.39
CA LEU A 186 -48.27 -0.73 -10.37
C LEU A 186 -48.73 -2.14 -10.02
N ILE A 187 -47.87 -2.95 -9.40
CA ILE A 187 -48.22 -4.32 -8.97
C ILE A 187 -49.38 -4.30 -7.98
N LYS A 188 -49.28 -3.46 -6.94
CA LYS A 188 -50.30 -3.31 -5.90
C LYS A 188 -51.56 -2.64 -6.44
N TYR A 189 -51.39 -1.61 -7.29
CA TYR A 189 -52.52 -0.89 -7.88
C TYR A 189 -53.41 -1.82 -8.73
N TRP A 190 -52.79 -2.66 -9.57
CA TRP A 190 -53.49 -3.61 -10.43
C TRP A 190 -53.74 -4.97 -9.76
N VAL A 191 -53.33 -5.14 -8.51
CA VAL A 191 -53.49 -6.38 -7.72
C VAL A 191 -52.97 -7.60 -8.49
N ILE A 192 -51.75 -7.50 -9.02
CA ILE A 192 -51.11 -8.54 -9.85
C ILE A 192 -50.47 -9.63 -8.97
N ASP A 193 -50.13 -9.29 -7.73
CA ASP A 193 -49.49 -10.15 -6.73
C ASP A 193 -50.48 -11.03 -5.95
N LYS A 194 -51.56 -11.49 -6.59
CA LYS A 194 -52.49 -12.41 -5.93
C LYS A 194 -51.79 -13.76 -5.70
N PRO A 195 -51.72 -14.24 -4.44
CA PRO A 195 -51.21 -15.58 -4.19
C PRO A 195 -52.19 -16.59 -4.81
N THR A 196 -51.78 -17.21 -5.91
CA THR A 196 -52.51 -18.35 -6.46
C THR A 196 -52.31 -19.52 -5.48
N TRP A 197 -53.40 -20.00 -4.87
CA TRP A 197 -53.39 -21.18 -3.98
C TRP A 197 -52.77 -22.42 -4.66
N PHE A 198 -52.78 -22.47 -5.98
CA PHE A 198 -52.20 -23.56 -6.77
C PHE A 198 -51.52 -23.00 -8.02
N ALA A 199 -50.23 -23.32 -8.21
CA ALA A 199 -49.46 -22.99 -9.41
C ALA A 199 -48.83 -24.29 -9.94
N PRO A 200 -49.52 -25.04 -10.82
CA PRO A 200 -48.92 -26.23 -11.42
C PRO A 200 -47.71 -25.81 -12.26
N ARG A 201 -46.53 -26.37 -11.97
CA ARG A 201 -45.33 -26.20 -12.79
C ARG A 201 -45.64 -26.67 -14.22
N LYS A 202 -45.47 -25.78 -15.19
CA LYS A 202 -45.31 -26.15 -16.60
C LYS A 202 -43.86 -26.46 -16.89
#